data_AF-A3K3I7-F1
#
_entry.id   AF-A3K3I7-F1
#
_cell.length_a   1.000
_cell.length_b   1.000
_cell.length_c   1.000
_cell.angle_alpha   90.00
_cell.angle_beta   90.00
_cell.angle_gamma   90.00
#
_symmetry.space_group_name_H-M   'P 1'
#
loop_
_entity.id
_entity.type
_entity.pdbx_description
1 polymer ?
#
loop_
_entity_poly.entity_id
_entity_poly.type
_entity_poly.pdbx_seq_one_letter_code
_entity_poly.pdbx_strand_id
1 'polypeptide(L)' 'MGHDWILDVLTDLKTFARANGMPSLAAQLDDASFVAQAEMTSLAEGKGLGLSAKRAASGRVDRTFGVR' A
#
# COMPACT_ATOMS: atom_id res chain seq x y z
N MET A 1 -10.48 -5.72 15.57
CA MET A 1 -9.03 -5.64 15.80
C MET A 1 -8.42 -5.25 14.47
N GLY A 2 -8.02 -3.99 14.33
CA GLY A 2 -7.59 -3.40 13.07
C GLY A 2 -6.20 -3.89 12.64
N HIS A 3 -5.70 -3.27 11.58
CA HIS A 3 -4.33 -3.47 11.10
C HIS A 3 -3.29 -2.75 11.97
N ASP A 4 -3.70 -2.04 13.03
CA ASP A 4 -2.85 -1.15 13.84
C ASP A 4 -1.68 -1.84 14.54
N TRP A 5 -1.80 -3.14 14.83
CA TRP A 5 -0.75 -3.93 15.47
C TRP A 5 0.56 -3.96 14.66
N ILE A 6 0.49 -3.76 13.34
CA ILE A 6 1.68 -3.81 12.48
C ILE A 6 2.61 -2.61 12.73
N LEU A 7 2.06 -1.44 13.12
CA LEU A 7 2.86 -0.24 13.38
C LEU A 7 3.67 -0.38 14.65
N ASP A 8 3.12 -1.04 15.66
CA ASP A 8 3.85 -1.38 16.89
C ASP A 8 5.01 -2.32 16.57
N VAL A 9 4.77 -3.37 15.79
CA VAL A 9 5.82 -4.33 15.38
C VAL A 9 6.92 -3.65 14.56
N LEU A 10 6.57 -2.77 13.62
CA LEU A 10 7.56 -2.03 12.83
C LEU A 10 8.39 -1.08 13.70
N THR A 11 7.77 -0.48 14.72
CA THR A 11 8.45 0.38 15.71
C THR A 11 9.43 -0.41 16.56
N ASP A 12 9.04 -1.60 17.02
CA ASP A 12 9.91 -2.50 17.78
C ASP A 12 11.12 -2.96 16.95
N LEU A 13 10.89 -3.37 15.70
CA LEU A 13 11.96 -3.77 14.77
C LEU A 13 12.91 -2.61 14.47
N LYS A 14 12.38 -1.39 14.32
CA LYS A 14 13.21 -0.19 14.10
C LYS A 14 14.09 0.08 15.31
N THR A 15 13.53 -0.04 16.51
CA THR A 15 14.27 0.14 17.77
C THR A 15 15.39 -0.90 17.88
N PHE A 16 15.09 -2.16 17.57
CA PHE A 16 16.09 -3.23 17.50
C PHE A 16 17.19 -2.91 16.49
N ALA A 17 16.85 -2.50 15.26
CA ALA A 17 17.83 -2.16 14.23
C ALA A 17 18.76 -1.01 14.64
N ARG A 18 18.21 0.02 15.29
CA ARG A 18 19.00 1.15 15.83
C ARG A 18 19.93 0.69 16.95
N ALA A 19 19.44 -0.11 17.88
CA ALA A 19 20.22 -0.63 19.00
C ALA A 19 21.39 -1.54 18.54
N ASN A 20 21.24 -2.21 17.40
CA ASN A 20 22.23 -3.14 16.86
C ASN A 20 23.12 -2.53 15.76
N GLY A 21 23.09 -1.20 15.56
CA GLY A 21 23.95 -0.55 14.57
C GLY A 21 23.62 -0.94 13.12
N MET A 22 22.34 -1.19 12.82
CA MET A 22 21.83 -1.56 11.49
C MET A 22 21.08 -0.38 10.84
N PRO A 23 21.76 0.71 10.45
CA PRO A 23 21.10 1.95 10.01
C PRO A 23 20.29 1.79 8.72
N SER A 24 20.75 0.95 7.77
CA SER A 24 20.03 0.67 6.54
C SER A 24 18.71 -0.05 6.80
N LEU A 25 18.68 -0.98 7.76
CA LEU A 25 17.46 -1.67 8.15
C LEU A 25 16.50 -0.71 8.85
N ALA A 26 17.00 0.14 9.75
CA ALA A 26 16.18 1.16 10.41
C ALA A 26 15.54 2.14 9.41
N ALA A 27 16.27 2.53 8.36
CA ALA A 27 15.74 3.38 7.29
C ALA A 27 14.64 2.69 6.48
N GLN A 28 14.85 1.42 6.08
CA GLN A 28 13.82 0.65 5.37
C GLN A 28 12.56 0.43 6.23
N LEU A 29 12.72 0.28 7.53
CA LEU A 29 11.58 0.14 8.45
C LEU A 29 10.79 1.46 8.60
N ASP A 30 11.43 2.61 8.43
CA ASP A 30 10.73 3.90 8.35
C ASP A 30 9.88 3.99 7.08
N ASP A 31 10.43 3.61 5.93
CA ASP A 31 9.69 3.59 4.66
C ASP A 31 8.51 2.61 4.73
N ALA A 32 8.73 1.42 5.30
CA ALA A 32 7.67 0.41 5.50
C ALA A 32 6.55 0.93 6.42
N SER A 33 6.91 1.66 7.48
CA SER A 33 5.93 2.26 8.41
C SER A 33 5.09 3.34 7.72
N PHE A 34 5.68 4.10 6.79
CA PHE A 34 4.95 5.09 6.00
C PHE A 34 3.96 4.43 5.04
N VAL A 35 4.39 3.38 4.31
CA VAL A 35 3.52 2.63 3.40
C VAL A 35 2.36 1.98 4.17
N ALA A 36 2.63 1.34 5.30
CA ALA A 36 1.59 0.74 6.14
C ALA A 36 0.53 1.76 6.58
N GLN A 37 0.95 2.94 7.05
CA GLN A 37 0.03 4.02 7.43
C GLN A 37 -0.83 4.49 6.26
N ALA A 38 -0.23 4.66 5.08
CA ALA A 38 -0.95 5.07 3.87
C ALA A 38 -2.01 4.03 3.47
N GLU A 39 -1.64 2.74 3.45
CA GLU A 39 -2.56 1.65 3.13
C GLU A 39 -3.68 1.52 4.16
N MET A 40 -3.37 1.64 5.45
CA MET A 40 -4.36 1.58 6.53
C MET A 40 -5.36 2.74 6.47
N THR A 41 -4.88 3.95 6.16
CA THR A 41 -5.73 5.12 5.94
C THR A 41 -6.63 4.88 4.72
N SER A 42 -6.06 4.39 3.62
CA SER A 42 -6.82 4.08 2.40
C SER A 42 -7.86 2.97 2.61
N LEU A 43 -7.55 1.96 3.42
CA LEU A 43 -8.49 0.91 3.85
C LEU A 43 -9.62 1.46 4.71
N ALA A 44 -9.32 2.41 5.61
CA ALA A 44 -10.32 3.08 6.43
C ALA A 44 -11.25 3.97 5.58
N GLU A 45 -10.69 4.71 4.62
CA GLU A 45 -11.43 5.54 3.66
C GLU A 45 -12.27 4.70 2.70
N GLY A 46 -11.73 3.58 2.19
CA GLY A 46 -12.43 2.64 1.32
C GLY A 46 -13.56 1.86 2.01
N LYS A 47 -13.52 1.72 3.34
CA LYS A 47 -14.65 1.21 4.14
C LYS A 47 -15.79 2.24 4.27
N GLY A 48 -15.49 3.53 4.22
CA GLY A 48 -16.49 4.62 4.29
C GLY A 48 -17.14 4.94 2.93
N LEU A 49 -16.44 4.65 1.83
CA LEU A 49 -16.93 4.89 0.49
C LEU A 49 -17.00 3.57 -0.26
N GLY A 50 -18.18 2.95 -0.29
CA GLY A 50 -18.51 1.79 -1.13
C GLY A 50 -18.46 2.11 -2.63
N LEU A 51 -17.33 2.63 -3.11
CA LEU A 51 -17.08 2.94 -4.50
C LEU A 51 -16.23 1.82 -5.09
N SER A 52 -16.95 0.74 -5.38
CA SER A 52 -16.60 -0.32 -6.32
C SER A 52 -15.44 0.06 -7.25
N ALA A 53 -14.37 -0.71 -7.17
CA ALA A 53 -13.25 -0.68 -8.08
C ALA A 53 -13.75 -1.06 -9.48
N LYS A 54 -14.27 -0.08 -10.23
CA LYS A 54 -14.32 -0.13 -11.69
C LYS A 54 -12.90 -0.09 -12.22
N ARG A 55 -12.31 -1.29 -12.29
CA ARG A 55 -11.21 -1.63 -13.16
C ARG A 55 -11.66 -1.30 -14.57
N ALA A 56 -11.38 -0.09 -15.05
CA ALA A 56 -11.61 0.28 -16.44
C ALA A 56 -10.55 -0.43 -17.29
N ALA A 57 -10.76 -1.72 -17.52
CA ALA A 57 -10.20 -2.41 -18.66
C ALA A 57 -10.84 -1.80 -19.91
N SER A 58 -10.33 -0.68 -20.39
CA SER A 58 -10.66 -0.19 -21.73
C SER A 58 -9.78 -0.90 -22.75
N GLY A 59 -9.97 -2.22 -22.85
CA GLY A 59 -9.69 -2.92 -24.09
C GLY A 59 -10.84 -2.61 -25.05
N ARG A 60 -10.59 -1.81 -26.09
CA ARG A 60 -11.45 -1.79 -27.28
C ARG A 60 -10.66 -2.36 -28.44
N VAL A 61 -10.74 -3.68 -28.55
CA VAL A 61 -10.67 -4.38 -29.84
C VAL A 61 -12.06 -4.28 -30.45
N ASP A 62 -12.14 -3.85 -31.72
CA ASP A 62 -12.91 -4.44 -32.84
C ASP A 62 -13.00 -3.38 -33.97
N ARG A 63 -12.25 -3.45 -35.08
CA ARG A 63 -12.29 -4.34 -36.26
C ARG A 63 -13.16 -3.77 -37.39
N THR A 64 -12.55 -3.68 -38.59
CA THR A 64 -13.13 -3.61 -39.95
C THR A 64 -13.99 -2.38 -40.27
N PHE A 65 -13.97 -1.74 -41.43
CA PHE A 65 -14.02 -2.16 -42.84
C PHE A 65 -13.27 -1.09 -43.67
N GLY A 66 -12.53 -1.36 -44.75
CA GLY A 66 -13.03 -1.88 -46.02
C GLY A 66 -13.06 -0.76 -47.09
N VAL A 67 -12.10 -0.79 -48.01
CA VAL A 67 -12.18 -0.42 -49.44
C VAL A 67 -12.87 0.90 -49.84
N ARG A 68 -12.08 1.86 -50.35
CA ARG A 68 -12.20 2.44 -51.70
C ARG A 68 -11.08 3.43 -51.97
#